data_AF-A0A2T4A2F8-F1
#
_entry.id   AF-A0A2T4A2F8-F1
#
_cell.length_a   1.000
_cell.length_b   1.000
_cell.length_c   1.000
_cell.angle_alpha   90.00
_cell.angle_beta   90.00
_cell.angle_gamma   90.00
#
_symmetry.space_group_name_H-M   'P 1'
#
loop_
_entity.id
_entity.type
_entity.pdbx_description
1 polymer ?
#
loop_
_entity_poly.entity_id
_entity_poly.type
_entity_poly.pdbx_seq_one_letter_code
_entity_poly.pdbx_strand_id
1 'polypeptide(L)'
;MASVPRQHTGILREENIALRQILGYRLGTLTSSPYRLPSIGQCLPGTCIKDVLLLGVDVDTGGGYEAISEEQSFHIGISIFDTRSLTKQPQDLGDAVKSYQFINNNSKPCRWAAKSFLFGESKLIELADLAASFLLLTQGRDYVLVAHGIDADIKFFNNLNPEIANGACYILDTVKAAQYPLQLYYRYSLESLLGEFNIRYAKLHAAGNDAHFALKALLMIAVRDGQMASAPETTTPIHQDLFRILDAIAHAPVAIPIWTEIPPTASHTPQTKPKLGIYAKRRLRAAVKAARRASQELPCTDESSEQGDHDDRDRYEAITGMPAYLATKGATVAFTRSVATDFALPRHSLTTQISQDIGIIMSLKMQSSHIQPGLIPSHSLHDAVAVL
;
A
#
# COMPACT_ATOMS: atom_id res chain seq x y z
N MET A 1 -38.51 16.26 -9.03
CA MET A 1 -37.75 15.82 -7.85
C MET A 1 -36.49 15.14 -8.33
N ALA A 2 -35.30 15.62 -7.94
CA ALA A 2 -34.05 14.96 -8.31
C ALA A 2 -34.00 13.57 -7.65
N SER A 3 -33.73 12.53 -8.43
CA SER A 3 -33.57 11.17 -7.90
C SER A 3 -32.44 11.15 -6.88
N VAL A 4 -32.71 10.61 -5.69
CA VAL A 4 -31.68 10.37 -4.68
C VAL A 4 -30.60 9.50 -5.34
N PRO A 5 -29.32 9.93 -5.35
CA PRO A 5 -28.25 9.14 -5.92
C PRO A 5 -28.26 7.75 -5.28
N ARG A 6 -28.31 6.69 -6.10
CA ARG A 6 -28.21 5.32 -5.59
C ARG A 6 -26.93 5.21 -4.77
N GLN A 7 -27.04 4.63 -3.58
CA GLN A 7 -25.89 4.35 -2.71
C GLN A 7 -24.91 3.49 -3.52
N HIS A 8 -23.70 4.02 -3.74
CA HIS A 8 -22.68 3.32 -4.49
C HIS A 8 -22.26 2.08 -3.69
N THR A 9 -22.18 0.90 -4.30
CA THR A 9 -21.87 -0.34 -3.57
C THR A 9 -20.38 -0.59 -3.39
N GLY A 10 -19.54 0.35 -3.83
CA GLY A 10 -18.10 0.11 -4.02
C GLY A 10 -17.84 -0.84 -5.20
N ILE A 11 -16.58 -0.93 -5.63
CA ILE A 11 -16.14 -1.88 -6.66
C ILE A 11 -15.20 -2.86 -6.00
N LEU A 12 -15.54 -4.16 -5.99
CA LEU A 12 -14.64 -5.21 -5.52
C LEU A 12 -13.42 -5.28 -6.45
N ARG A 13 -12.22 -5.10 -5.92
CA ARG A 13 -10.98 -5.11 -6.69
C ARG A 13 -10.05 -6.26 -6.32
N GLU A 14 -9.02 -6.44 -7.12
CA GLU A 14 -7.95 -7.42 -6.90
C GLU A 14 -7.27 -7.22 -5.54
N GLU A 15 -7.12 -5.98 -5.07
CA GLU A 15 -6.51 -5.70 -3.76
C GLU A 15 -7.33 -6.29 -2.61
N ASN A 16 -8.67 -6.27 -2.69
CA ASN A 16 -9.53 -6.88 -1.68
C ASN A 16 -9.39 -8.42 -1.69
N ILE A 17 -9.29 -8.99 -2.89
CA ILE A 17 -9.13 -10.43 -3.09
C ILE A 17 -7.78 -10.91 -2.56
N ALA A 18 -6.70 -10.19 -2.87
CA ALA A 18 -5.38 -10.47 -2.34
C ALA A 18 -5.34 -10.33 -0.81
N LEU A 19 -5.97 -9.28 -0.24
CA LEU A 19 -6.04 -9.09 1.21
C LEU A 19 -6.79 -10.23 1.91
N ARG A 20 -7.91 -10.70 1.34
CA ARG A 20 -8.64 -11.89 1.81
C ARG A 20 -7.78 -13.15 1.79
N GLN A 21 -7.03 -13.36 0.71
CA GLN A 21 -6.12 -14.51 0.58
C GLN A 21 -4.96 -14.44 1.57
N ILE A 22 -4.36 -13.25 1.77
CA ILE A 22 -3.26 -13.03 2.72
C ILE A 22 -3.71 -13.32 4.15
N LEU A 23 -4.85 -12.79 4.55
CA LEU A 23 -5.34 -12.88 5.93
C LEU A 23 -6.25 -14.10 6.16
N GLY A 24 -6.48 -14.92 5.13
CA GLY A 24 -7.19 -16.18 5.25
C GLY A 24 -8.70 -16.06 5.54
N TYR A 25 -9.33 -14.90 5.29
CA TYR A 25 -10.76 -14.68 5.57
C TYR A 25 -11.59 -14.63 4.27
N ARG A 26 -12.86 -15.02 4.36
CA ARG A 26 -13.82 -15.02 3.23
C ARG A 26 -13.32 -15.76 1.97
N LEU A 27 -12.52 -16.82 2.15
CA LEU A 27 -11.93 -17.58 1.04
C LEU A 27 -12.98 -18.20 0.08
N GLY A 28 -14.18 -18.52 0.57
CA GLY A 28 -15.27 -19.02 -0.29
C GLY A 28 -15.76 -18.01 -1.33
N THR A 29 -15.47 -16.70 -1.15
CA THR A 29 -15.77 -15.69 -2.19
C THR A 29 -14.75 -15.70 -3.33
N LEU A 30 -13.59 -16.36 -3.14
CA LEU A 30 -12.52 -16.36 -4.12
C LEU A 30 -12.78 -17.34 -5.27
N THR A 31 -13.52 -18.43 -5.02
CA THR A 31 -13.85 -19.43 -6.06
C THR A 31 -14.75 -18.87 -7.16
N SER A 32 -15.48 -17.79 -6.88
CA SER A 32 -16.37 -17.11 -7.83
C SER A 32 -15.75 -15.85 -8.43
N SER A 33 -14.50 -15.54 -8.09
CA SER A 33 -13.82 -14.35 -8.57
C SER A 33 -13.35 -14.55 -10.02
N PRO A 34 -13.56 -13.58 -10.92
CA PRO A 34 -12.99 -13.63 -12.28
C PRO A 34 -11.47 -13.37 -12.27
N TYR A 35 -10.91 -12.92 -11.15
CA TYR A 35 -9.51 -12.55 -11.03
C TYR A 35 -8.64 -13.77 -10.73
N ARG A 36 -7.51 -13.90 -11.44
CA ARG A 36 -6.50 -14.92 -11.14
C ARG A 36 -5.78 -14.54 -9.86
N LEU A 37 -5.84 -15.43 -8.86
CA LEU A 37 -5.17 -15.22 -7.59
C LEU A 37 -3.65 -15.26 -7.78
N PRO A 38 -2.90 -14.22 -7.36
CA PRO A 38 -1.45 -14.30 -7.30
C PRO A 38 -1.02 -15.39 -6.30
N SER A 39 0.09 -16.06 -6.59
CA SER A 39 0.71 -16.99 -5.64
C SER A 39 1.41 -16.17 -4.54
N ILE A 40 0.70 -15.90 -3.45
CA ILE A 40 1.23 -15.16 -2.30
C ILE A 40 1.59 -16.15 -1.20
N GLY A 41 2.89 -16.37 -1.01
CA GLY A 41 3.49 -17.07 0.13
C GLY A 41 2.91 -18.44 0.51
N GLN A 42 3.60 -19.09 1.45
CA GLN A 42 3.06 -20.26 2.13
C GLN A 42 2.08 -19.85 3.24
N CYS A 43 1.22 -20.76 3.69
CA CYS A 43 0.38 -20.49 4.85
C CYS A 43 1.17 -20.73 6.15
N LEU A 44 0.88 -19.96 7.19
CA LEU A 44 1.36 -20.23 8.54
C LEU A 44 0.80 -21.57 9.05
N PRO A 45 1.59 -22.41 9.75
CA PRO A 45 1.15 -23.72 10.22
C PRO A 45 -0.16 -23.66 10.99
N GLY A 46 -1.13 -24.49 10.60
CA GLY A 46 -2.44 -24.60 11.26
C GLY A 46 -3.41 -23.45 10.98
N THR A 47 -3.10 -22.54 10.04
CA THR A 47 -3.97 -21.41 9.68
C THR A 47 -4.12 -21.25 8.17
N CYS A 48 -5.04 -20.37 7.76
CA CYS A 48 -5.15 -19.92 6.37
C CYS A 48 -4.42 -18.58 6.11
N ILE A 49 -3.76 -18.01 7.11
CA ILE A 49 -3.01 -16.75 6.99
C ILE A 49 -1.71 -17.05 6.26
N LYS A 50 -1.33 -16.19 5.30
CA LYS A 50 -0.06 -16.28 4.58
C LYS A 50 1.11 -15.82 5.43
N ASP A 51 2.20 -16.56 5.39
CA ASP A 51 3.46 -16.25 6.04
C ASP A 51 4.24 -15.23 5.22
N VAL A 52 3.82 -13.97 5.30
CA VAL A 52 4.42 -12.85 4.58
C VAL A 52 4.67 -11.65 5.49
N LEU A 53 5.57 -10.77 5.05
CA LEU A 53 5.68 -9.41 5.59
C LEU A 53 4.77 -8.47 4.80
N LEU A 54 3.94 -7.70 5.50
CA LEU A 54 3.28 -6.55 4.88
C LEU A 54 4.19 -5.33 5.06
N LEU A 55 4.71 -4.83 3.94
CA LEU A 55 5.70 -3.77 3.91
C LEU A 55 5.07 -2.47 3.43
N GLY A 56 4.65 -1.65 4.38
CA GLY A 56 4.21 -0.28 4.14
C GLY A 56 5.37 0.57 3.63
N VAL A 57 5.19 1.25 2.51
CA VAL A 57 6.17 2.16 1.92
C VAL A 57 5.51 3.49 1.58
N ASP A 58 6.28 4.55 1.75
CA ASP A 58 5.94 5.89 1.26
C ASP A 58 7.25 6.61 0.94
N VAL A 59 7.27 7.36 -0.14
CA VAL A 59 8.44 8.13 -0.58
C VAL A 59 8.02 9.57 -0.83
N ASP A 60 8.68 10.52 -0.16
CA ASP A 60 8.57 11.93 -0.50
C ASP A 60 9.89 12.40 -1.11
N THR A 61 9.79 13.08 -2.25
CA THR A 61 10.94 13.62 -2.96
C THR A 61 10.68 15.08 -3.37
N GLY A 62 11.72 15.92 -3.23
CA GLY A 62 11.63 17.33 -3.64
C GLY A 62 11.72 17.57 -5.16
N GLY A 63 12.03 16.54 -5.95
CA GLY A 63 12.46 16.65 -7.36
C GLY A 63 11.68 15.80 -8.37
N GLY A 64 10.68 15.02 -7.93
CA GLY A 64 9.93 14.09 -8.81
C GLY A 64 10.38 12.63 -8.68
N TYR A 65 9.78 11.75 -9.48
CA TYR A 65 9.93 10.29 -9.37
C TYR A 65 10.58 9.68 -10.62
N GLU A 66 10.80 10.47 -11.66
CA GLU A 66 11.20 10.02 -13.00
C GLU A 66 12.70 9.71 -13.10
N ALA A 67 13.54 10.50 -12.43
CA ALA A 67 14.98 10.30 -12.37
C ALA A 67 15.45 10.62 -10.96
N ILE A 68 15.95 9.62 -10.25
CA ILE A 68 16.47 9.78 -8.90
C ILE A 68 17.95 10.15 -9.01
N SER A 69 18.32 11.33 -8.51
CA SER A 69 19.72 11.76 -8.42
C SER A 69 20.19 11.76 -6.97
N GLU A 70 21.50 11.63 -6.74
CA GLU A 70 22.08 11.65 -5.39
C GLU A 70 21.91 13.02 -4.71
N GLU A 71 21.83 14.10 -5.50
CA GLU A 71 21.66 15.47 -5.01
C GLU A 71 20.20 15.78 -4.65
N GLN A 72 19.25 15.00 -5.17
CA GLN A 72 17.83 15.17 -4.87
C GLN A 72 17.58 14.81 -3.41
N SER A 73 16.89 15.69 -2.68
CA SER A 73 16.49 15.38 -1.30
C SER A 73 15.26 14.49 -1.31
N PHE A 74 15.34 13.37 -0.60
CA PHE A 74 14.22 12.45 -0.40
C PHE A 74 14.21 11.89 1.02
N HIS A 75 13.03 11.49 1.46
CA HIS A 75 12.87 10.66 2.65
C HIS A 75 11.87 9.55 2.42
N ILE A 76 12.18 8.38 2.98
CA ILE A 76 11.48 7.14 2.73
C ILE A 76 11.02 6.56 4.04
N GLY A 77 9.75 6.19 4.08
CA GLY A 77 9.17 5.40 5.15
C GLY A 77 9.13 3.95 4.76
N ILE A 78 9.54 3.09 5.69
CA ILE A 78 9.29 1.65 5.60
C ILE A 78 8.67 1.19 6.91
N SER A 79 7.49 0.59 6.84
CA SER A 79 6.81 0.00 7.98
C SER A 79 6.56 -1.48 7.72
N ILE A 80 6.74 -2.32 8.73
CA ILE A 80 6.73 -3.77 8.60
C ILE A 80 5.72 -4.33 9.58
N PHE A 81 4.76 -5.07 9.05
CA PHE A 81 3.85 -5.90 9.84
C PHE A 81 4.10 -7.37 9.50
N ASP A 82 4.58 -8.14 10.48
CA ASP A 82 4.81 -9.57 10.33
C ASP A 82 3.52 -10.34 10.65
N THR A 83 2.95 -11.03 9.65
CA THR A 83 1.73 -11.84 9.81
C THR A 83 1.86 -12.94 10.87
N ARG A 84 3.08 -13.39 11.19
CA ARG A 84 3.34 -14.33 12.31
C ARG A 84 2.95 -13.75 13.67
N SER A 85 2.81 -12.43 13.80
CA SER A 85 2.31 -11.80 15.01
C SER A 85 0.83 -12.09 15.27
N LEU A 86 0.07 -12.53 14.26
CA LEU A 86 -1.34 -12.87 14.41
C LEU A 86 -1.57 -14.23 15.07
N THR A 87 -0.57 -15.12 15.03
CA THR A 87 -0.64 -16.45 15.65
C THR A 87 -0.02 -16.49 17.04
N LYS A 88 0.79 -15.48 17.37
CA LYS A 88 1.36 -15.29 18.71
C LYS A 88 0.45 -14.33 19.46
N GLN A 89 0.22 -14.55 20.75
CA GLN A 89 -0.37 -13.47 21.56
C GLN A 89 0.66 -12.33 21.63
N PRO A 90 0.38 -11.14 21.05
CA PRO A 90 1.33 -10.03 21.11
C PRO A 90 1.48 -9.62 22.57
N GLN A 91 2.73 -9.52 23.05
CA GLN A 91 2.98 -8.97 24.39
C GLN A 91 2.65 -7.46 24.43
N ASP A 92 2.92 -6.76 23.33
CA ASP A 92 2.51 -5.37 23.10
C ASP A 92 1.96 -5.25 21.67
N LEU A 93 0.72 -4.75 21.56
CA LEU A 93 0.05 -4.51 20.27
C LEU A 93 0.67 -3.31 19.54
N GLY A 94 1.27 -2.36 20.25
CA GLY A 94 1.94 -1.19 19.68
C GLY A 94 3.18 -1.57 18.87
N ASP A 95 3.86 -2.66 19.25
CA ASP A 95 5.09 -3.15 18.62
C ASP A 95 4.83 -4.06 17.42
N ALA A 96 3.57 -4.35 17.10
CA ALA A 96 3.20 -5.23 15.98
C ALA A 96 3.62 -4.64 14.61
N VAL A 97 3.70 -3.31 14.51
CA VAL A 97 4.17 -2.61 13.31
C VAL A 97 5.49 -1.90 13.63
N LYS A 98 6.57 -2.35 13.00
CA LYS A 98 7.90 -1.74 13.14
C LYS A 98 8.13 -0.75 12.02
N SER A 99 8.54 0.47 12.33
CA SER A 99 8.73 1.51 11.33
C SER A 99 10.14 2.07 11.32
N TYR A 100 10.57 2.46 10.13
CA TYR A 100 11.87 3.02 9.82
C TYR A 100 11.65 4.25 8.96
N GLN A 101 12.49 5.25 9.18
CA GLN A 101 12.58 6.40 8.29
C GLN A 101 14.02 6.59 7.84
N PHE A 102 14.20 6.73 6.54
CA PHE A 102 15.48 6.99 5.92
C PHE A 102 15.47 8.39 5.29
N ILE A 103 16.57 9.12 5.42
CA ILE A 103 16.82 10.40 4.76
C ILE A 103 18.15 10.30 4.04
N ASN A 104 18.30 10.97 2.89
CA ASN A 104 19.56 10.89 2.14
C ASN A 104 20.54 12.02 2.39
N ASN A 105 20.06 13.13 2.97
CA ASN A 105 20.91 14.28 3.26
C ASN A 105 20.34 15.13 4.41
N ASN A 106 21.10 16.17 4.76
CA ASN A 106 20.73 17.12 5.80
C ASN A 106 19.96 18.34 5.28
N SER A 107 19.24 18.23 4.15
CA SER A 107 18.42 19.32 3.62
C SER A 107 17.33 19.75 4.61
N LYS A 108 16.78 20.96 4.42
CA LYS A 108 15.70 21.47 5.29
C LYS A 108 14.48 20.53 5.31
N PRO A 109 13.97 20.00 4.17
CA PRO A 109 12.89 19.01 4.17
C PRO A 109 13.24 17.74 4.95
N CYS A 110 14.43 17.16 4.71
CA CYS A 110 14.86 15.93 5.41
C CYS A 110 14.98 16.13 6.93
N ARG A 111 15.53 17.26 7.38
CA ARG A 111 15.61 17.56 8.83
C ARG A 111 14.24 17.75 9.46
N TRP A 112 13.29 18.32 8.72
CA TRP A 112 11.91 18.44 9.20
C TRP A 112 11.27 17.05 9.32
N ALA A 113 11.36 16.24 8.26
CA ALA A 113 10.86 14.87 8.27
C ALA A 113 11.47 14.05 9.42
N ALA A 114 12.79 14.18 9.64
CA ALA A 114 13.49 13.49 10.71
C ALA A 114 12.98 13.83 12.11
N LYS A 115 12.68 15.11 12.38
CA LYS A 115 12.07 15.57 13.65
C LYS A 115 10.59 15.23 13.75
N SER A 116 9.95 14.97 12.62
CA SER A 116 8.54 14.66 12.53
C SER A 116 8.25 13.17 12.66
N PHE A 117 9.23 12.29 12.47
CA PHE A 117 9.07 10.85 12.62
C PHE A 117 8.66 10.49 14.05
N LEU A 118 7.61 9.69 14.19
CA LEU A 118 7.01 9.33 15.48
C LEU A 118 7.45 7.98 16.02
N PHE A 119 7.99 7.12 15.16
CA PHE A 119 8.17 5.69 15.45
C PHE A 119 9.64 5.30 15.62
N GLY A 120 10.46 6.24 16.05
CA GLY A 120 11.88 6.03 16.34
C GLY A 120 12.75 7.16 15.81
N GLU A 121 13.99 6.81 15.43
CA GLU A 121 14.96 7.74 14.87
C GLU A 121 15.04 7.60 13.35
N SER A 122 15.21 8.73 12.66
CA SER A 122 15.51 8.71 11.23
C SER A 122 16.98 8.42 11.00
N LYS A 123 17.26 7.54 10.03
CA LYS A 123 18.61 7.14 9.64
C LYS A 123 19.05 7.87 8.38
N LEU A 124 20.27 8.40 8.38
CA LEU A 124 20.90 8.87 7.16
C LEU A 124 21.33 7.64 6.32
N ILE A 125 21.03 7.63 5.03
CA ILE A 125 21.38 6.53 4.13
C ILE A 125 21.82 7.07 2.77
N GLU A 126 22.80 6.42 2.14
CA GLU A 126 23.14 6.68 0.74
C GLU A 126 22.17 5.95 -0.18
N LEU A 127 21.93 6.48 -1.38
CA LEU A 127 20.99 5.88 -2.34
C LEU A 127 21.41 4.44 -2.70
N ALA A 128 22.72 4.19 -2.83
CA ALA A 128 23.27 2.87 -3.14
C ALA A 128 23.00 1.83 -2.03
N ASP A 129 22.96 2.26 -0.76
CA ASP A 129 22.77 1.37 0.40
C ASP A 129 21.31 1.07 0.70
N LEU A 130 20.39 1.84 0.11
CA LEU A 130 18.95 1.71 0.36
C LEU A 130 18.40 0.37 -0.11
N ALA A 131 18.85 -0.11 -1.27
CA ALA A 131 18.45 -1.43 -1.77
C ALA A 131 18.95 -2.56 -0.85
N ALA A 132 20.20 -2.47 -0.38
CA ALA A 132 20.75 -3.45 0.58
C ALA A 132 19.99 -3.42 1.92
N SER A 133 19.63 -2.23 2.39
CA SER A 133 18.82 -2.07 3.60
C SER A 133 17.43 -2.70 3.44
N PHE A 134 16.81 -2.54 2.27
CA PHE A 134 15.53 -3.17 1.97
C PHE A 134 15.64 -4.70 1.99
N LEU A 135 16.66 -5.27 1.33
CA LEU A 135 16.92 -6.71 1.32
C LEU A 135 17.16 -7.27 2.72
N LEU A 136 17.86 -6.52 3.59
CA LEU A 136 18.06 -6.90 4.98
C LEU A 136 16.74 -6.95 5.76
N LEU A 137 15.86 -5.96 5.54
CA LEU A 137 14.55 -5.89 6.20
C LEU A 137 13.59 -7.01 5.77
N THR A 138 13.73 -7.51 4.54
CA THR A 138 12.91 -8.60 3.99
C THR A 138 13.63 -9.96 3.97
N GLN A 139 14.81 -10.06 4.59
CA GLN A 139 15.67 -11.22 4.45
C GLN A 139 14.97 -12.53 4.85
N GLY A 140 14.95 -13.49 3.91
CA GLY A 140 14.42 -14.83 4.11
C GLY A 140 12.89 -14.88 4.26
N ARG A 141 12.17 -13.85 3.82
CA ARG A 141 10.72 -13.75 3.91
C ARG A 141 10.11 -13.26 2.61
N ASP A 142 9.01 -13.90 2.22
CA ASP A 142 8.08 -13.36 1.22
C ASP A 142 7.47 -12.05 1.75
N TYR A 143 7.29 -11.07 0.87
CA TYR A 143 6.71 -9.77 1.27
C TYR A 143 5.70 -9.24 0.25
N VAL A 144 4.81 -8.39 0.74
CA VAL A 144 3.80 -7.67 -0.02
C VAL A 144 4.05 -6.18 0.20
N LEU A 145 4.22 -5.43 -0.89
CA LEU A 145 4.33 -3.97 -0.81
C LEU A 145 2.95 -3.37 -0.56
N VAL A 146 2.87 -2.40 0.35
CA VAL A 146 1.64 -1.67 0.69
C VAL A 146 1.94 -0.18 0.60
N ALA A 147 1.14 0.59 -0.12
CA ALA A 147 1.26 2.05 -0.11
C ALA A 147 -0.12 2.71 -0.22
N HIS A 148 -0.14 4.03 -0.12
CA HIS A 148 -1.34 4.84 -0.30
C HIS A 148 -1.23 5.68 -1.58
N GLY A 149 -1.69 5.14 -2.70
CA GLY A 149 -1.45 5.74 -4.02
C GLY A 149 -0.11 5.33 -4.63
N ILE A 150 0.07 4.02 -4.79
CA ILE A 150 1.35 3.33 -5.01
C ILE A 150 2.12 3.69 -6.30
N ASP A 151 1.47 4.35 -7.27
CA ASP A 151 2.04 4.57 -8.61
C ASP A 151 3.34 5.40 -8.57
N ALA A 152 3.46 6.35 -7.64
CA ALA A 152 4.66 7.18 -7.49
C ALA A 152 5.78 6.41 -6.77
N ASP A 153 5.46 5.71 -5.69
CA ASP A 153 6.42 4.91 -4.92
C ASP A 153 7.02 3.79 -5.77
N ILE A 154 6.21 3.11 -6.58
CA ILE A 154 6.72 2.04 -7.46
C ILE A 154 7.64 2.58 -8.53
N LYS A 155 7.37 3.78 -9.08
CA LYS A 155 8.33 4.42 -10.01
C LYS A 155 9.65 4.71 -9.32
N PHE A 156 9.61 5.20 -8.07
CA PHE A 156 10.82 5.40 -7.29
C PHE A 156 11.60 4.10 -7.10
N PHE A 157 10.93 3.05 -6.61
CA PHE A 157 11.61 1.77 -6.36
C PHE A 157 12.13 1.12 -7.65
N ASN A 158 11.40 1.21 -8.77
CA ASN A 158 11.88 0.69 -10.05
C ASN A 158 13.12 1.42 -10.57
N ASN A 159 13.20 2.73 -10.34
CA ASN A 159 14.37 3.53 -10.71
C ASN A 159 15.56 3.30 -9.78
N LEU A 160 15.30 2.99 -8.51
CA LEU A 160 16.33 2.65 -7.53
C LEU A 160 16.88 1.24 -7.77
N ASN A 161 16.00 0.24 -7.74
CA ASN A 161 16.30 -1.16 -7.97
C ASN A 161 14.99 -1.90 -8.31
N PRO A 162 14.78 -2.33 -9.56
CA PRO A 162 13.56 -3.00 -9.99
C PRO A 162 13.28 -4.32 -9.25
N GLU A 163 14.29 -4.95 -8.65
CA GLU A 163 14.13 -6.16 -7.84
C GLU A 163 13.29 -5.93 -6.58
N ILE A 164 13.18 -4.68 -6.09
CA ILE A 164 12.33 -4.37 -4.93
C ILE A 164 10.85 -4.55 -5.26
N ALA A 165 10.40 -3.99 -6.39
CA ALA A 165 9.00 -4.13 -6.80
C ALA A 165 8.74 -5.51 -7.42
N ASN A 166 9.66 -6.01 -8.25
CA ASN A 166 9.53 -7.32 -8.89
C ASN A 166 9.64 -8.49 -7.92
N GLY A 167 10.37 -8.31 -6.81
CA GLY A 167 10.51 -9.31 -5.76
C GLY A 167 9.31 -9.40 -4.82
N ALA A 168 8.40 -8.42 -4.85
CA ALA A 168 7.19 -8.45 -4.03
C ALA A 168 6.22 -9.52 -4.55
N CYS A 169 5.67 -10.35 -3.67
CA CYS A 169 4.65 -11.34 -4.05
C CYS A 169 3.35 -10.68 -4.54
N TYR A 170 3.08 -9.47 -4.07
CA TYR A 170 1.97 -8.64 -4.50
C TYR A 170 2.19 -7.17 -4.11
N ILE A 171 1.42 -6.28 -4.71
CA ILE A 171 1.45 -4.84 -4.49
C ILE A 171 0.02 -4.39 -4.14
N LEU A 172 -0.18 -3.90 -2.91
CA LEU A 172 -1.45 -3.43 -2.38
C LEU A 172 -1.51 -1.91 -2.34
N ASP A 173 -2.48 -1.35 -3.06
CA ASP A 173 -2.82 0.07 -2.96
C ASP A 173 -4.03 0.26 -2.04
N THR A 174 -3.79 0.87 -0.87
CA THR A 174 -4.84 1.12 0.13
C THR A 174 -5.96 2.02 -0.40
N VAL A 175 -5.67 2.91 -1.36
CA VAL A 175 -6.68 3.76 -1.99
C VAL A 175 -7.72 2.92 -2.74
N LYS A 176 -7.25 1.89 -3.46
CA LYS A 176 -8.10 0.96 -4.21
C LYS A 176 -8.79 -0.03 -3.29
N ALA A 177 -8.03 -0.61 -2.35
CA ALA A 177 -8.54 -1.59 -1.39
C ALA A 177 -9.69 -1.02 -0.53
N ALA A 178 -9.65 0.27 -0.18
CA ALA A 178 -10.68 0.91 0.64
C ALA A 178 -12.03 1.09 -0.07
N GLN A 179 -12.06 1.11 -1.41
CA GLN A 179 -13.27 1.51 -2.15
C GLN A 179 -14.44 0.54 -1.96
N TYR A 180 -14.16 -0.77 -1.94
CA TYR A 180 -15.21 -1.76 -1.74
C TYR A 180 -15.72 -1.77 -0.29
N PRO A 181 -14.87 -1.88 0.75
CA PRO A 181 -15.33 -2.01 2.13
C PRO A 181 -16.06 -0.79 2.66
N LEU A 182 -15.66 0.39 2.17
CA LEU A 182 -16.27 1.67 2.53
C LEU A 182 -17.32 2.14 1.52
N GLN A 183 -17.65 1.33 0.50
CA GLN A 183 -18.67 1.65 -0.50
C GLN A 183 -18.44 2.98 -1.23
N LEU A 184 -17.18 3.33 -1.48
CA LEU A 184 -16.78 4.63 -2.00
C LEU A 184 -16.79 4.66 -3.53
N TYR A 185 -17.21 5.79 -4.09
CA TYR A 185 -17.07 6.10 -5.52
C TYR A 185 -15.83 6.95 -5.83
N TYR A 186 -15.17 7.48 -4.79
CA TYR A 186 -13.98 8.32 -4.89
C TYR A 186 -12.80 7.70 -4.14
N ARG A 187 -11.66 8.37 -4.20
CA ARG A 187 -10.40 7.97 -3.55
C ARG A 187 -10.24 8.81 -2.29
N TYR A 188 -10.09 8.14 -1.14
CA TYR A 188 -9.76 8.84 0.10
C TYR A 188 -8.30 9.24 0.08
N SER A 189 -7.98 10.41 0.67
CA SER A 189 -6.62 10.67 1.13
C SER A 189 -6.33 9.79 2.36
N LEU A 190 -5.06 9.66 2.70
CA LEU A 190 -4.66 8.90 3.88
C LEU A 190 -5.31 9.50 5.13
N GLU A 191 -5.31 10.83 5.25
CA GLU A 191 -5.96 11.57 6.33
C GLU A 191 -7.45 11.24 6.47
N SER A 192 -8.21 11.26 5.36
CA SER A 192 -9.64 10.93 5.37
C SER A 192 -9.87 9.47 5.74
N LEU A 193 -9.00 8.57 5.29
CA LEU A 193 -9.08 7.15 5.59
C LEU A 193 -8.82 6.85 7.07
N LEU A 194 -7.84 7.52 7.66
CA LEU A 194 -7.56 7.42 9.10
C LEU A 194 -8.70 8.00 9.93
N GLY A 195 -9.30 9.12 9.49
CA GLY A 195 -10.47 9.72 10.12
C GLY A 195 -11.68 8.78 10.10
N GLU A 196 -11.98 8.15 8.96
CA GLU A 196 -13.07 7.18 8.80
C GLU A 196 -12.90 5.94 9.69
N PHE A 197 -11.66 5.50 9.86
CA PHE A 197 -11.35 4.39 10.76
C PHE A 197 -11.15 4.80 12.22
N ASN A 198 -11.26 6.08 12.55
CA ASN A 198 -11.01 6.60 13.89
C ASN A 198 -9.60 6.26 14.44
N ILE A 199 -8.62 6.16 13.55
CA ILE A 199 -7.22 5.95 13.89
C ILE A 199 -6.62 7.31 14.21
N ARG A 200 -6.09 7.48 15.43
CA ARG A 200 -5.38 8.71 15.80
C ARG A 200 -4.05 8.80 15.05
N TYR A 201 -3.80 9.95 14.43
CA TYR A 201 -2.56 10.23 13.70
C TYR A 201 -2.03 11.63 14.00
N ALA A 202 -0.77 11.86 13.67
CA ALA A 202 -0.14 13.17 13.70
C ALA A 202 1.05 13.20 12.74
N LYS A 203 1.47 14.41 12.35
CA LYS A 203 2.68 14.64 11.54
C LYS A 203 2.71 13.77 10.26
N LEU A 204 1.59 13.74 9.54
CA LEU A 204 1.58 13.26 8.16
C LEU A 204 2.56 14.11 7.32
N HIS A 205 2.99 13.60 6.17
CA HIS A 205 4.08 14.13 5.33
C HIS A 205 5.50 13.79 5.82
N ALA A 206 5.65 13.06 6.91
CA ALA A 206 6.88 12.33 7.17
C ALA A 206 6.67 10.91 6.68
N ALA A 207 7.42 10.51 5.65
CA ALA A 207 7.15 9.26 4.94
C ALA A 207 7.10 8.02 5.85
N GLY A 208 7.94 7.97 6.89
CA GLY A 208 7.90 6.91 7.90
C GLY A 208 6.57 6.82 8.65
N ASN A 209 5.95 7.98 8.93
CA ASN A 209 4.63 8.03 9.54
C ASN A 209 3.54 7.63 8.55
N ASP A 210 3.60 8.13 7.31
CA ASP A 210 2.60 7.84 6.28
C ASP A 210 2.57 6.34 5.95
N ALA A 211 3.73 5.70 5.79
CA ALA A 211 3.87 4.25 5.64
C ALA A 211 3.28 3.46 6.83
N HIS A 212 3.50 3.94 8.07
CA HIS A 212 2.98 3.30 9.27
C HIS A 212 1.45 3.37 9.32
N PHE A 213 0.90 4.56 9.11
CA PHE A 213 -0.53 4.79 9.15
C PHE A 213 -1.25 4.14 7.95
N ALA A 214 -0.61 4.05 6.79
CA ALA A 214 -1.15 3.29 5.66
C ALA A 214 -1.31 1.80 5.98
N LEU A 215 -0.35 1.18 6.69
CA LEU A 215 -0.52 -0.19 7.18
C LEU A 215 -1.66 -0.30 8.18
N LYS A 216 -1.75 0.59 9.18
CA LYS A 216 -2.87 0.58 10.14
C LYS A 216 -4.23 0.70 9.43
N ALA A 217 -4.32 1.58 8.42
CA ALA A 217 -5.50 1.71 7.59
C ALA A 217 -5.80 0.42 6.80
N LEU A 218 -4.80 -0.26 6.25
CA LEU A 218 -4.97 -1.57 5.58
C LEU A 218 -5.58 -2.62 6.52
N LEU A 219 -5.12 -2.69 7.77
CA LEU A 219 -5.68 -3.62 8.75
C LEU A 219 -7.18 -3.32 8.99
N MET A 220 -7.56 -2.05 9.09
CA MET A 220 -8.96 -1.65 9.22
C MET A 220 -9.80 -1.88 7.97
N ILE A 221 -9.20 -1.76 6.76
CA ILE A 221 -9.86 -2.15 5.52
C ILE A 221 -10.22 -3.65 5.56
N ALA A 222 -9.31 -4.51 6.04
CA ALA A 222 -9.59 -5.94 6.21
C ALA A 222 -10.72 -6.20 7.21
N VAL A 223 -10.72 -5.49 8.35
CA VAL A 223 -11.79 -5.58 9.36
C VAL A 223 -13.14 -5.20 8.76
N ARG A 224 -13.25 -4.07 8.05
CA ARG A 224 -14.50 -3.66 7.39
C ARG A 224 -14.93 -4.66 6.32
N ASP A 225 -14.02 -5.12 5.48
CA ASP A 225 -14.32 -6.08 4.41
C ASP A 225 -14.82 -7.43 4.97
N GLY A 226 -14.26 -7.86 6.09
CA GLY A 226 -14.72 -9.02 6.84
C GLY A 226 -16.14 -8.84 7.38
N GLN A 227 -16.43 -7.68 7.96
CA GLN A 227 -17.73 -7.32 8.56
C GLN A 227 -18.84 -7.09 7.53
N MET A 228 -18.52 -6.83 6.27
CA MET A 228 -19.54 -6.65 5.21
C MET A 228 -20.38 -7.90 4.93
N ALA A 229 -19.93 -9.10 5.33
CA ALA A 229 -20.68 -10.32 5.11
C ALA A 229 -22.02 -10.24 5.85
N SER A 230 -23.11 -10.12 5.10
CA SER A 230 -24.46 -9.76 5.60
C SER A 230 -25.12 -10.79 6.52
N ALA A 231 -24.43 -11.86 6.90
CA ALA A 231 -24.92 -12.87 7.82
C ALA A 231 -23.87 -13.14 8.91
N PRO A 232 -24.12 -12.76 10.18
CA PRO A 232 -23.23 -13.09 11.30
C PRO A 232 -22.98 -14.60 11.43
N GLU A 233 -23.90 -15.43 10.91
CA GLU A 233 -23.80 -16.89 10.86
C GLU A 233 -22.64 -17.42 9.99
N THR A 234 -22.12 -16.62 9.06
CA THR A 234 -21.02 -17.04 8.16
C THR A 234 -19.62 -16.69 8.69
N THR A 235 -19.54 -15.87 9.74
CA THR A 235 -18.24 -15.50 10.33
C THR A 235 -17.87 -16.50 11.41
N THR A 236 -16.91 -17.37 11.10
CA THR A 236 -16.37 -18.33 12.07
C THR A 236 -15.75 -17.59 13.27
N PRO A 237 -15.75 -18.19 14.48
CA PRO A 237 -15.10 -17.59 15.66
C PRO A 237 -13.63 -17.18 15.41
N ILE A 238 -12.91 -17.98 14.60
CA ILE A 238 -11.52 -17.70 14.20
C ILE A 238 -11.41 -16.37 13.45
N HIS A 239 -12.34 -16.07 12.53
CA HIS A 239 -12.33 -14.80 11.82
C HIS A 239 -12.69 -13.62 12.74
N GLN A 240 -13.60 -13.82 13.71
CA GLN A 240 -13.93 -12.79 14.69
C GLN A 240 -12.73 -12.42 15.55
N ASP A 241 -11.97 -13.42 16.02
CA ASP A 241 -10.74 -13.21 16.77
C ASP A 241 -9.69 -12.50 15.93
N LEU A 242 -9.51 -12.89 14.66
CA LEU A 242 -8.63 -12.21 13.72
C LEU A 242 -9.00 -10.73 13.59
N PHE A 243 -10.26 -10.40 13.29
CA PHE A 243 -10.67 -9.00 13.13
C PHE A 243 -10.53 -8.20 14.42
N ARG A 244 -10.78 -8.81 15.59
CA ARG A 244 -10.52 -8.17 16.88
C ARG A 244 -9.04 -7.85 17.07
N ILE A 245 -8.14 -8.77 16.71
CA ILE A 245 -6.69 -8.54 16.80
C ILE A 245 -6.25 -7.44 15.83
N LEU A 246 -6.71 -7.47 14.58
CA LEU A 246 -6.39 -6.46 13.58
C LEU A 246 -6.86 -5.07 13.99
N ASP A 247 -8.09 -4.97 14.50
CA ASP A 247 -8.65 -3.73 15.04
C ASP A 247 -7.83 -3.20 16.23
N ALA A 248 -7.47 -4.08 17.16
CA ALA A 248 -6.67 -3.72 18.32
C ALA A 248 -5.26 -3.23 17.95
N ILE A 249 -4.62 -3.83 16.94
CA ILE A 249 -3.32 -3.39 16.41
C ILE A 249 -3.44 -2.03 15.72
N ALA A 250 -4.45 -1.85 14.87
CA ALA A 250 -4.66 -0.58 14.16
C ALA A 250 -4.89 0.58 15.14
N HIS A 251 -5.66 0.34 16.21
CA HIS A 251 -5.97 1.33 17.23
C HIS A 251 -4.97 1.38 18.40
N ALA A 252 -3.92 0.56 18.36
CA ALA A 252 -2.89 0.57 19.40
C ALA A 252 -2.35 2.00 19.58
N PRO A 253 -2.19 2.48 20.84
CA PRO A 253 -1.77 3.84 21.12
C PRO A 253 -0.46 4.17 20.39
N VAL A 254 -0.46 5.31 19.71
CA VAL A 254 0.77 5.92 19.19
C VAL A 254 1.17 7.02 20.17
N ALA A 255 2.46 7.12 20.48
CA ALA A 255 3.02 8.23 21.23
C ALA A 255 2.94 9.52 20.40
N ILE A 256 1.73 10.04 20.27
CA ILE A 256 1.47 11.31 19.61
C ILE A 256 1.86 12.38 20.62
N PRO A 257 2.82 13.27 20.28
CA PRO A 257 3.10 14.40 21.15
C PRO A 257 1.79 15.15 21.34
N ILE A 258 1.32 15.25 22.58
CA ILE A 258 0.20 16.12 22.93
C ILE A 258 0.63 17.49 22.44
N TRP A 259 -0.04 17.98 21.40
CA TRP A 259 0.16 19.36 20.98
C TRP A 259 -0.38 20.21 22.13
N THR A 260 0.49 20.54 23.09
CA THR A 260 0.29 21.65 24.02
C THR A 260 0.50 22.95 23.26
N GLU A 261 -0.12 23.08 22.09
CA GLU A 261 -0.42 24.37 21.54
C GLU A 261 -1.65 24.85 22.30
N ILE A 262 -1.40 25.52 23.42
CA ILE A 262 -2.17 26.74 23.65
C ILE A 262 -1.93 27.53 22.36
N PRO A 263 -2.92 27.68 21.46
CA PRO A 263 -2.69 28.45 20.25
C PRO A 263 -2.13 29.79 20.72
N PRO A 264 -0.94 30.22 20.26
CA PRO A 264 -0.37 31.48 20.71
C PRO A 264 -1.47 32.52 20.55
N THR A 265 -1.91 33.09 21.69
CA THR A 265 -3.05 34.00 21.77
C THR A 265 -2.89 34.95 20.60
N ALA A 266 -3.77 34.83 19.61
CA ALA A 266 -3.57 35.43 18.31
C ALA A 266 -3.29 36.90 18.52
N SER A 267 -2.02 37.31 18.43
CA SER A 267 -1.67 38.71 18.43
C SER A 267 -2.34 39.23 17.17
N HIS A 268 -3.42 40.00 17.33
CA HIS A 268 -4.22 40.60 16.27
C HIS A 268 -3.32 41.50 15.41
N THR A 269 -2.51 40.90 14.56
CA THR A 269 -1.86 41.54 13.45
C THR A 269 -2.79 41.33 12.27
N PRO A 270 -3.22 42.41 11.58
CA PRO A 270 -4.19 42.32 10.50
C PRO A 270 -3.66 41.35 9.44
N GLN A 271 -4.43 40.27 9.21
CA GLN A 271 -4.09 39.26 8.23
C GLN A 271 -3.98 39.89 6.84
N THR A 272 -2.74 40.14 6.41
CA THR A 272 -2.48 40.41 4.99
C THR A 272 -2.79 39.16 4.21
N LYS A 273 -3.67 39.27 3.20
CA LYS A 273 -4.08 38.21 2.29
C LYS A 273 -2.90 37.27 1.96
N PRO A 274 -3.07 35.94 2.03
CA PRO A 274 -2.00 34.99 1.78
C PRO A 274 -1.39 35.28 0.40
N LYS A 275 -0.13 35.74 0.40
CA LYS A 275 0.60 35.99 -0.82
C LYS A 275 0.82 34.63 -1.46
N LEU A 276 0.10 34.33 -2.54
CA LEU A 276 0.37 33.17 -3.39
C LEU A 276 1.88 33.13 -3.65
N GLY A 277 2.54 32.04 -3.24
CA GLY A 277 3.98 31.88 -3.43
C GLY A 277 4.36 32.13 -4.90
N ILE A 278 5.56 32.69 -5.13
CA ILE A 278 6.03 33.09 -6.47
C ILE A 278 5.83 31.94 -7.49
N TYR A 279 6.08 30.70 -7.06
CA TYR A 279 5.85 29.50 -7.86
C TYR A 279 4.38 29.24 -8.19
N ALA A 280 3.46 29.32 -7.22
CA ALA A 280 2.03 29.16 -7.47
C ALA A 280 1.50 30.22 -8.44
N LYS A 281 1.97 31.47 -8.30
CA LYS A 281 1.62 32.58 -9.19
C LYS A 281 2.15 32.35 -10.62
N ARG A 282 3.34 31.77 -10.77
CA ARG A 282 3.93 31.44 -12.07
C ARG A 282 3.19 30.27 -12.73
N ARG A 283 2.83 29.24 -11.97
CA ARG A 283 2.07 28.07 -12.45
C ARG A 283 0.67 28.48 -12.93
N LEU A 284 -0.03 29.31 -12.16
CA LEU A 284 -1.34 29.84 -12.54
C LEU A 284 -1.27 30.68 -13.84
N ARG A 285 -0.25 31.54 -13.97
CA ARG A 285 -0.03 32.33 -15.20
C ARG A 285 0.26 31.45 -16.42
N ALA A 286 1.05 30.39 -16.25
CA ALA A 286 1.35 29.44 -17.32
C ALA A 286 0.07 28.70 -17.77
N ALA A 287 -0.74 28.23 -16.82
CA ALA A 287 -2.01 27.57 -17.11
C ALA A 287 -3.00 28.48 -17.86
N VAL A 288 -3.14 29.74 -17.42
CA VAL A 288 -3.99 30.74 -18.10
C VAL A 288 -3.50 31.01 -19.52
N LYS A 289 -2.18 31.10 -19.73
CA LYS A 289 -1.61 31.32 -21.07
C LYS A 289 -1.83 30.13 -21.99
N ALA A 290 -1.73 28.90 -21.47
CA ALA A 290 -2.00 27.69 -22.21
C ALA A 290 -3.48 27.59 -22.62
N ALA A 291 -4.41 27.85 -21.69
CA ALA A 291 -5.84 27.86 -21.97
C ALA A 291 -6.21 28.89 -23.06
N ARG A 292 -5.62 30.09 -23.01
CA ARG A 292 -5.87 31.12 -24.04
C ARG A 292 -5.41 30.70 -25.43
N ARG A 293 -4.28 29.98 -25.55
CA ARG A 293 -3.82 29.46 -26.85
C ARG A 293 -4.76 28.38 -27.38
N ALA A 294 -5.18 27.44 -26.52
CA ALA A 294 -6.12 26.40 -26.89
C ALA A 294 -7.46 26.96 -27.41
N SER A 295 -7.96 28.06 -26.83
CA SER A 295 -9.18 28.71 -27.32
C SER A 295 -9.02 29.49 -28.63
N GLN A 296 -7.79 29.83 -29.04
CA GLN A 296 -7.52 30.54 -30.30
C GLN A 296 -7.31 29.59 -31.48
N GLU A 297 -7.01 28.31 -31.22
CA GLU A 297 -6.78 27.29 -32.25
C GLU A 297 -8.05 26.53 -32.64
N LEU A 298 -9.21 26.84 -32.06
CA LEU A 298 -10.48 26.27 -32.50
C LEU A 298 -10.86 26.88 -33.87
N PRO A 299 -10.95 26.07 -34.94
CA PRO A 299 -11.38 26.53 -36.24
C PRO A 299 -12.80 27.12 -36.12
N CYS A 300 -12.95 28.36 -36.56
CA CYS A 300 -14.27 28.95 -36.73
C CYS A 300 -14.95 28.17 -37.86
N THR A 301 -15.89 27.29 -37.52
CA THR A 301 -16.73 26.63 -38.52
C THR A 301 -17.62 27.70 -39.14
N ASP A 302 -17.27 28.13 -40.36
CA ASP A 302 -18.10 28.96 -41.22
C ASP A 302 -19.34 28.15 -41.63
N GLU A 303 -20.40 28.27 -40.84
CA GLU A 303 -21.74 27.84 -41.24
C GLU A 303 -22.41 28.97 -42.01
N SER A 304 -22.14 29.05 -43.32
CA SER A 304 -23.04 29.74 -44.25
C SER A 304 -22.78 29.32 -45.69
N SER A 305 -23.64 28.46 -46.22
CA SER A 305 -24.37 28.68 -47.48
C SER A 305 -24.98 27.36 -47.96
N GLU A 306 -26.30 27.24 -47.94
CA GLU A 306 -27.05 26.93 -49.15
C GLU A 306 -28.55 27.13 -48.91
N GLN A 307 -29.07 28.11 -49.63
CA GLN A 307 -30.47 28.48 -49.73
C GLN A 307 -30.91 28.07 -51.13
N GLY A 308 -31.91 27.20 -51.22
CA GLY A 308 -32.51 26.77 -52.47
C GLY A 308 -33.99 26.52 -52.26
N ASP A 309 -34.80 27.53 -52.55
CA ASP A 309 -36.25 27.44 -52.70
C ASP A 309 -36.59 26.54 -53.90
N HIS A 310 -37.54 25.61 -53.72
CA HIS A 310 -38.51 25.30 -54.76
C HIS A 310 -39.81 24.74 -54.16
N ASP A 311 -40.86 25.49 -54.45
CA ASP A 311 -42.29 25.25 -54.23
C ASP A 311 -42.77 24.12 -55.17
N ASP A 312 -43.53 23.15 -54.67
CA ASP A 312 -44.71 22.62 -55.38
C ASP A 312 -45.59 21.67 -54.56
N ARG A 313 -46.87 21.75 -54.89
CA ARG A 313 -48.06 21.22 -54.23
C ARG A 313 -48.37 19.74 -54.49
N ASP A 314 -49.20 19.23 -53.58
CA ASP A 314 -50.32 18.28 -53.74
C ASP A 314 -50.09 16.75 -53.73
N ARG A 315 -50.79 16.15 -52.75
CA ARG A 315 -51.64 14.92 -52.80
C ARG A 315 -51.02 13.60 -53.26
N TYR A 316 -51.05 12.57 -52.40
CA TYR A 316 -52.14 11.57 -52.32
C TYR A 316 -51.85 10.50 -51.26
N GLU A 317 -52.94 9.87 -50.84
CA GLU A 317 -53.09 8.83 -49.83
C GLU A 317 -52.40 7.47 -50.16
N ALA A 318 -51.98 6.84 -49.06
CA ALA A 318 -52.26 5.45 -48.68
C ALA A 318 -51.41 4.26 -49.20
N ILE A 319 -51.45 3.24 -48.33
CA ILE A 319 -51.41 1.78 -48.58
C ILE A 319 -50.04 1.08 -48.42
N THR A 320 -49.94 0.36 -47.28
CA THR A 320 -49.33 -0.98 -47.05
C THR A 320 -47.82 -1.22 -47.12
N GLY A 321 -47.36 -2.09 -46.21
CA GLY A 321 -46.40 -3.14 -46.59
C GLY A 321 -45.17 -3.30 -45.69
N MET A 322 -45.25 -4.27 -44.78
CA MET A 322 -44.15 -5.04 -44.14
C MET A 322 -42.99 -5.46 -45.10
N PRO A 323 -41.93 -6.22 -44.67
CA PRO A 323 -41.27 -6.41 -43.36
C PRO A 323 -39.71 -6.39 -43.43
N ALA A 324 -39.10 -6.55 -42.25
CA ALA A 324 -37.88 -7.32 -41.91
C ALA A 324 -36.66 -7.34 -42.87
N TYR A 325 -35.51 -6.92 -42.34
CA TYR A 325 -34.21 -7.47 -42.74
C TYR A 325 -33.35 -7.82 -41.52
N LEU A 326 -33.10 -9.12 -41.38
CA LEU A 326 -31.94 -9.73 -40.75
C LEU A 326 -30.68 -9.38 -41.56
N ALA A 327 -29.55 -9.12 -40.88
CA ALA A 327 -28.25 -9.71 -41.23
C ALA A 327 -27.17 -9.30 -40.22
N THR A 328 -26.94 -10.17 -39.26
CA THR A 328 -25.67 -10.35 -38.55
C THR A 328 -24.52 -10.57 -39.53
N LYS A 329 -23.42 -9.83 -39.38
CA LYS A 329 -22.07 -10.29 -39.79
C LYS A 329 -21.08 -9.97 -38.70
N GLY A 330 -20.56 -11.04 -38.09
CA GLY A 330 -19.39 -11.01 -37.22
C GLY A 330 -18.11 -10.82 -38.02
N ALA A 331 -17.12 -10.22 -37.38
CA ALA A 331 -15.73 -10.22 -37.80
C ALA A 331 -14.88 -10.58 -36.59
N THR A 332 -14.56 -11.88 -36.48
CA THR A 332 -13.55 -12.40 -35.57
C THR A 332 -12.20 -12.26 -36.27
N VAL A 333 -11.35 -11.35 -35.81
CA VAL A 333 -9.97 -11.25 -36.28
C VAL A 333 -9.11 -12.12 -35.36
N ALA A 334 -8.72 -13.28 -35.87
CA ALA A 334 -7.69 -14.12 -35.27
C ALA A 334 -6.32 -13.48 -35.52
N PHE A 335 -5.58 -13.18 -34.45
CA PHE A 335 -4.19 -12.75 -34.53
C PHE A 335 -3.31 -13.98 -34.26
N THR A 336 -2.82 -14.62 -35.32
CA THR A 336 -1.73 -15.59 -35.24
C THR A 336 -0.41 -14.82 -35.31
N ARG A 337 0.44 -14.98 -34.30
CA ARG A 337 1.85 -14.59 -34.40
C ARG A 337 2.73 -15.76 -33.96
N SER A 338 3.21 -16.47 -34.97
CA SER A 338 4.33 -17.39 -34.91
C SER A 338 5.60 -16.61 -35.23
N VAL A 339 6.54 -16.54 -34.29
CA VAL A 339 7.97 -16.42 -34.60
C VAL A 339 8.70 -17.24 -33.53
N ALA A 340 9.17 -18.41 -33.95
CA ALA A 340 10.20 -19.16 -33.26
C ALA A 340 11.55 -18.51 -33.59
N THR A 341 12.33 -18.20 -32.57
CA THR A 341 13.78 -17.96 -32.72
C THR A 341 14.48 -18.85 -31.72
N ASP A 342 15.14 -19.87 -32.27
CA ASP A 342 16.14 -20.70 -31.63
C ASP A 342 17.31 -19.84 -31.18
N PHE A 343 17.63 -19.89 -29.88
CA PHE A 343 18.97 -19.58 -29.38
C PHE A 343 19.36 -20.71 -28.42
N ALA A 344 20.12 -21.65 -28.96
CA ALA A 344 20.85 -22.64 -28.19
C ALA A 344 21.98 -21.93 -27.42
N LEU A 345 21.96 -22.04 -26.09
CA LEU A 345 23.11 -21.70 -25.24
C LEU A 345 23.78 -23.00 -24.74
N PRO A 346 25.11 -23.03 -24.64
CA PRO A 346 25.85 -24.23 -24.31
C PRO A 346 25.78 -24.56 -22.82
N ARG A 347 25.58 -25.85 -22.52
CA ARG A 347 25.81 -26.45 -21.21
C ARG A 347 27.31 -26.45 -20.92
N HIS A 348 27.74 -25.63 -19.96
CA HIS A 348 29.00 -25.87 -19.25
C HIS A 348 28.70 -26.31 -17.83
N SER A 349 29.11 -27.54 -17.52
CA SER A 349 29.24 -28.06 -16.17
C SER A 349 30.38 -27.32 -15.45
N LEU A 350 30.08 -26.74 -14.29
CA LEU A 350 31.10 -26.40 -13.30
C LEU A 350 30.68 -27.03 -11.98
N THR A 351 31.18 -28.24 -11.78
CA THR A 351 31.39 -28.84 -10.47
C THR A 351 32.74 -28.32 -9.97
N THR A 352 32.83 -28.10 -8.66
CA THR A 352 34.05 -27.86 -7.85
C THR A 352 34.39 -26.39 -7.55
N GLN A 353 34.72 -26.16 -6.28
CA GLN A 353 35.52 -25.06 -5.73
C GLN A 353 34.83 -23.79 -5.22
N ILE A 354 34.02 -23.94 -4.15
CA ILE A 354 33.92 -22.93 -3.09
C ILE A 354 34.03 -23.67 -1.74
N SER A 355 35.26 -23.92 -1.33
CA SER A 355 35.62 -24.36 0.02
C SER A 355 37.00 -23.78 0.32
N GLN A 356 37.01 -22.50 0.67
CA GLN A 356 38.06 -21.76 1.37
C GLN A 356 37.58 -20.31 1.39
N ASP A 357 37.33 -19.80 2.62
CA ASP A 357 37.00 -18.40 2.99
C ASP A 357 35.79 -18.23 3.94
N ILE A 358 35.43 -19.28 4.69
CA ILE A 358 34.69 -19.16 5.97
C ILE A 358 35.52 -19.80 7.09
N GLY A 359 36.76 -19.36 7.20
CA GLY A 359 37.75 -19.98 8.08
C GLY A 359 38.63 -19.00 8.85
N ILE A 360 38.22 -17.74 9.04
CA ILE A 360 38.99 -16.76 9.86
C ILE A 360 38.05 -15.82 10.64
N ILE A 361 36.93 -16.29 11.21
CA ILE A 361 36.22 -15.55 12.30
C ILE A 361 35.59 -16.56 13.28
N MET A 362 36.35 -17.51 13.81
CA MET A 362 36.01 -18.28 15.02
C MET A 362 37.28 -18.79 15.69
N SER A 363 38.08 -17.86 16.20
CA SER A 363 39.12 -18.15 17.19
C SER A 363 39.56 -16.85 17.82
N LEU A 364 38.89 -16.47 18.91
CA LEU A 364 39.43 -15.70 20.05
C LEU A 364 38.28 -15.21 20.94
N LYS A 365 37.94 -16.02 21.94
CA LYS A 365 37.47 -15.69 23.30
C LYS A 365 36.43 -16.70 23.76
N MET A 366 36.86 -17.61 24.62
CA MET A 366 36.22 -18.01 25.88
C MET A 366 36.95 -19.25 26.41
N GLN A 367 38.10 -19.00 27.04
CA GLN A 367 38.68 -19.87 28.04
C GLN A 367 38.53 -19.17 29.40
N SER A 368 38.35 -19.97 30.45
CA SER A 368 38.14 -19.64 31.88
C SER A 368 36.65 -19.59 32.25
N SER A 369 36.10 -20.39 33.16
CA SER A 369 36.70 -21.20 34.23
C SER A 369 35.74 -22.32 34.68
N HIS A 370 36.33 -23.40 35.17
CA HIS A 370 35.70 -24.55 35.84
C HIS A 370 34.93 -24.16 37.11
N ILE A 371 33.71 -24.68 37.25
CA ILE A 371 33.05 -24.91 38.56
C ILE A 371 32.57 -26.36 38.59
N GLN A 372 32.98 -27.09 39.62
CA GLN A 372 32.61 -28.48 39.89
C GLN A 372 31.15 -28.61 40.38
N PRO A 373 30.45 -29.73 40.08
CA PRO A 373 29.18 -30.06 40.74
C PRO A 373 29.43 -30.77 42.08
N GLY A 374 29.01 -30.12 43.16
CA GLY A 374 28.99 -30.67 44.52
C GLY A 374 27.75 -31.51 44.80
N LEU A 375 27.97 -32.64 45.45
CA LEU A 375 26.99 -33.61 45.96
C LEU A 375 25.90 -32.95 46.83
N ILE A 376 24.65 -33.40 46.68
CA ILE A 376 23.57 -33.19 47.64
C ILE A 376 23.28 -34.55 48.32
N PRO A 377 23.34 -34.66 49.65
CA PRO A 377 22.92 -35.86 50.36
C PRO A 377 21.40 -35.90 50.58
N SER A 378 20.87 -37.10 50.40
CA SER A 378 19.53 -37.53 50.77
C SER A 378 19.31 -37.50 52.29
N HIS A 379 18.25 -36.83 52.74
CA HIS A 379 17.58 -37.17 53.99
C HIS A 379 16.07 -37.14 53.81
N SER A 380 15.47 -38.33 53.90
CA SER A 380 14.09 -38.54 54.31
C SER A 380 13.93 -38.18 55.79
N LEU A 381 12.77 -37.65 56.20
CA LEU A 381 11.97 -38.21 57.31
C LEU A 381 10.68 -37.37 57.54
N HIS A 382 9.56 -38.08 57.49
CA HIS A 382 8.32 -37.98 58.28
C HIS A 382 7.47 -36.69 58.36
N ASP A 383 6.22 -36.87 57.92
CA ASP A 383 4.97 -36.73 58.68
C ASP A 383 4.85 -35.62 59.72
N ALA A 384 3.87 -34.71 59.51
CA ALA A 384 2.83 -34.46 60.50
C ALA A 384 1.61 -33.78 59.85
N VAL A 385 0.49 -34.46 59.98
CA VAL A 385 -0.88 -34.04 59.69
C VAL A 385 -1.49 -33.40 60.94
N ALA A 386 -2.44 -32.49 60.70
CA ALA A 386 -3.58 -32.09 61.54
C ALA A 386 -3.49 -30.89 62.51
N VAL A 387 -4.35 -29.92 62.16
CA VAL A 387 -5.45 -29.33 62.95
C VAL A 387 -5.10 -28.58 64.25
N LEU A 388 -5.31 -27.25 64.19
CA LEU A 388 -6.34 -26.55 64.96
C LEU A 388 -6.84 -25.33 64.18
#